data_AF-A0A4R7S2H8-F1
#
_entry.id   AF-A0A4R7S2H8-F1
#
_cell.length_a   1.000
_cell.length_b   1.000
_cell.length_c   1.000
_cell.angle_alpha   90.00
_cell.angle_beta   90.00
_cell.angle_gamma   90.00
#
_symmetry.space_group_name_H-M   'P 1'
#
loop_
_entity.id
_entity.type
_entity.pdbx_description
1 polymer ?
#
loop_
_entity_poly.entity_id
_entity_poly.type
_entity_poly.pdbx_seq_one_letter_code
_entity_poly.pdbx_strand_id
1 'polypeptide(L)'
;MPIPSSRPLVFDVLHGAIGFAIVSVAAFSVWGFAAGAFRDFGGELGMYAAIAGVFLALSGVLLSPLAPGMGRFYKAFLPAFLLYAVVWCVAWFGLKGRVGEWVGAAAGCLVFTWVGMKMLGSTRGWMAAAMALFALHTAGYFAGDSAMYDYWVPLAKAGDLGKVDRAQLILYGKLSWGLFYGLGFGAGIGWVFNRARVGA
;
A
#
# COMPACT_ATOMS: atom_id res chain seq x y z
N MET A 1 19.04 -21.33 17.00
CA MET A 1 19.51 -19.95 17.24
C MET A 1 18.40 -19.20 17.95
N PRO A 2 18.63 -18.64 19.14
CA PRO A 2 17.62 -17.84 19.82
C PRO A 2 17.29 -16.62 18.98
N ILE A 3 15.99 -16.34 18.80
CA ILE A 3 15.49 -15.19 18.05
C ILE A 3 15.95 -13.94 18.81
N PRO A 4 16.74 -13.02 18.21
CA PRO A 4 17.19 -11.82 18.89
C PRO A 4 15.99 -11.00 19.39
N SER A 5 16.19 -10.30 20.50
CA SER A 5 15.27 -9.34 21.14
C SER A 5 14.33 -8.68 20.13
N SER A 6 13.02 -8.77 20.37
CA SER A 6 11.97 -8.19 19.53
C SER A 6 12.36 -6.78 19.10
N ARG A 7 12.60 -6.58 17.79
CA ARG A 7 12.84 -5.23 17.22
C ARG A 7 11.76 -4.28 17.77
N PRO A 8 12.12 -3.07 18.22
CA PRO A 8 11.14 -2.12 18.73
C PRO A 8 10.06 -1.84 17.68
N LEU A 9 8.81 -1.75 18.11
CA LEU A 9 7.67 -1.50 17.23
C LEU A 9 7.88 -0.28 16.33
N VAL A 10 8.41 0.82 16.90
CA VAL A 10 8.70 2.06 16.17
C VAL A 10 9.65 1.79 14.99
N PHE A 11 10.64 0.92 15.16
CA PHE A 11 11.58 0.59 14.10
C PHE A 11 10.89 -0.14 12.94
N ASP A 12 10.06 -1.15 13.21
CA ASP A 12 9.34 -1.87 12.15
C ASP A 12 8.30 -0.98 11.47
N VAL A 13 7.62 -0.11 12.23
CA VAL A 13 6.67 0.86 11.69
C VAL A 13 7.37 1.84 10.75
N LEU A 14 8.50 2.44 11.16
CA LEU A 14 9.27 3.36 10.32
C LEU A 14 9.86 2.64 9.10
N HIS A 15 10.42 1.45 9.29
CA HIS A 15 10.97 0.65 8.19
C HIS A 15 9.89 0.25 7.19
N GLY A 16 8.73 -0.18 7.67
CA GLY A 16 7.55 -0.47 6.86
C GLY A 16 7.07 0.76 6.10
N ALA A 17 6.91 1.90 6.77
CA ALA A 17 6.46 3.16 6.16
C ALA A 17 7.41 3.63 5.06
N ILE A 18 8.71 3.74 5.35
CA ILE A 18 9.71 4.23 4.39
C ILE A 18 9.87 3.23 3.24
N GLY A 19 10.03 1.94 3.55
CA GLY A 19 10.21 0.90 2.54
C GLY A 19 9.02 0.84 1.60
N PHE A 20 7.80 0.81 2.13
CA PHE A 20 6.60 0.72 1.30
C PHE A 20 6.24 2.05 0.61
N ALA A 21 6.64 3.20 1.15
CA ALA A 21 6.60 4.48 0.44
C ALA A 21 7.45 4.44 -0.84
N ILE A 22 8.68 3.92 -0.77
CA ILE A 22 9.53 3.76 -1.96
C ILE A 22 8.88 2.81 -2.97
N VAL A 23 8.39 1.66 -2.51
CA VAL A 23 7.67 0.69 -3.38
C VAL A 23 6.47 1.35 -4.03
N SER A 24 5.67 2.08 -3.26
CA SER A 24 4.43 2.70 -3.73
C SER A 24 4.70 3.84 -4.70
N VAL A 25 5.70 4.71 -4.45
CA VAL A 25 6.12 5.72 -5.43
C VAL A 25 6.59 5.07 -6.73
N ALA A 26 7.35 3.97 -6.67
CA ALA A 26 7.78 3.23 -7.86
C ALA A 26 6.58 2.63 -8.61
N ALA A 27 5.61 2.06 -7.89
CA ALA A 27 4.39 1.50 -8.48
C ALA A 27 3.53 2.61 -9.12
N PHE A 28 3.31 3.72 -8.42
CA PHE A 28 2.55 4.86 -8.94
C PHE A 28 3.29 5.63 -10.06
N SER A 29 4.61 5.48 -10.19
CA SER A 29 5.36 5.96 -11.35
C SER A 29 4.92 5.27 -12.64
N VAL A 30 4.45 4.01 -12.59
CA VAL A 30 3.84 3.34 -13.74
C VAL A 30 2.59 4.11 -14.20
N TRP A 31 1.72 4.50 -13.27
CA TRP A 31 0.57 5.34 -13.60
C TRP A 31 0.95 6.77 -14.02
N GLY A 32 2.03 7.31 -13.43
CA GLY A 32 2.58 8.63 -13.74
C GLY A 32 3.05 8.74 -15.18
N PHE A 33 3.96 7.83 -15.58
CA PHE A 33 4.72 7.93 -16.81
C PHE A 33 4.23 6.98 -17.91
N ALA A 34 3.70 5.80 -17.55
CA ALA A 34 3.37 4.76 -18.53
C ALA A 34 1.87 4.65 -18.84
N ALA A 35 0.99 5.42 -18.19
CA ALA A 35 -0.46 5.35 -18.44
C ALA A 35 -0.85 5.55 -19.90
N GLY A 36 -0.10 6.37 -20.65
CA GLY A 36 -0.30 6.55 -22.09
C GLY A 36 0.00 5.28 -22.89
N ALA A 37 1.11 4.59 -22.58
CA ALA A 37 1.52 3.37 -23.27
C ALA A 37 0.54 2.20 -23.04
N PHE A 38 -0.08 2.13 -21.85
CA PHE A 38 -1.07 1.11 -21.56
C PHE A 38 -2.41 1.30 -22.30
N ARG A 39 -2.70 2.48 -22.88
CA ARG A 39 -3.94 2.69 -23.66
C ARG A 39 -4.02 1.72 -24.84
N ASP A 40 -2.90 1.46 -25.48
CA ASP A 40 -2.81 0.58 -26.65
C ASP A 40 -2.40 -0.86 -26.28
N PHE A 41 -1.94 -1.07 -25.03
CA PHE A 41 -1.43 -2.36 -24.56
C PHE A 41 -2.11 -2.79 -23.25
N GLY A 42 -3.28 -3.44 -23.37
CA GLY A 42 -4.01 -4.03 -22.23
C GLY A 42 -4.89 -3.07 -21.43
N GLY A 43 -4.89 -1.79 -21.79
CA GLY A 43 -5.74 -0.77 -21.18
C GLY A 43 -5.46 -0.56 -19.69
N GLU A 44 -6.49 -0.14 -18.98
CA GLU A 44 -6.45 0.10 -17.54
C GLU A 44 -6.10 -1.17 -16.73
N LEU A 45 -6.59 -2.33 -17.18
CA LEU A 45 -6.26 -3.62 -16.55
C LEU A 45 -4.77 -3.94 -16.65
N GLY A 46 -4.17 -3.74 -17.83
CA GLY A 46 -2.73 -3.92 -18.04
C GLY A 46 -1.90 -3.02 -17.13
N MET A 47 -2.31 -1.76 -16.98
CA MET A 47 -1.65 -0.82 -16.08
C MET A 47 -1.74 -1.28 -14.60
N TYR A 48 -2.92 -1.68 -14.14
CA TYR A 48 -3.08 -2.19 -12.77
C TYR A 48 -2.30 -3.47 -12.51
N ALA A 49 -2.23 -4.38 -13.50
CA ALA A 49 -1.40 -5.57 -13.41
C ALA A 49 0.10 -5.23 -13.29
N ALA A 50 0.58 -4.24 -14.05
CA ALA A 50 1.96 -3.76 -13.96
C ALA A 50 2.26 -3.11 -12.59
N ILE A 51 1.35 -2.27 -12.09
CA ILE A 51 1.44 -1.66 -10.76
C ILE A 51 1.50 -2.76 -9.67
N ALA A 52 0.62 -3.77 -9.75
CA ALA A 52 0.63 -4.90 -8.85
C ALA A 52 1.97 -5.66 -8.93
N GLY A 53 2.50 -5.89 -10.13
CA GLY A 53 3.81 -6.50 -10.34
C GLY A 53 4.93 -5.75 -9.61
N VAL A 54 4.94 -4.42 -9.67
CA VAL A 54 5.92 -3.58 -8.94
C VAL A 54 5.75 -3.73 -7.42
N PHE A 55 4.51 -3.67 -6.91
CA PHE A 55 4.25 -3.91 -5.48
C PHE A 55 4.78 -5.26 -5.03
N LEU A 56 4.46 -6.33 -5.75
CA LEU A 56 4.87 -7.69 -5.38
C LEU A 56 6.39 -7.82 -5.43
N ALA A 57 7.05 -7.38 -6.50
CA ALA A 57 8.49 -7.55 -6.67
C ALA A 57 9.33 -6.72 -5.69
N LEU A 58 8.99 -5.43 -5.50
CA LEU A 58 9.82 -4.54 -4.69
C LEU A 58 9.53 -4.65 -3.18
N SER A 59 8.31 -5.06 -2.78
CA SER A 59 7.99 -5.22 -1.36
C SER A 59 8.89 -6.24 -0.68
N GLY A 60 9.17 -7.39 -1.28
CA GLY A 60 10.07 -8.35 -0.63
C GLY A 60 11.50 -7.88 -0.56
N VAL A 61 11.98 -7.06 -1.51
CA VAL A 61 13.32 -6.49 -1.44
C VAL A 61 13.42 -5.50 -0.27
N LEU A 62 12.50 -4.53 -0.20
CA LEU A 62 12.60 -3.43 0.76
C LEU A 62 12.03 -3.76 2.15
N LEU A 63 11.07 -4.67 2.25
CA LEU A 63 10.38 -5.00 3.49
C LEU A 63 10.74 -6.38 4.06
N SER A 64 11.59 -7.18 3.40
CA SER A 64 12.03 -8.46 3.96
C SER A 64 12.57 -8.41 5.40
N PRO A 65 13.22 -7.33 5.87
CA PRO A 65 13.67 -7.24 7.27
C PRO A 65 12.52 -7.18 8.29
N LEU A 66 11.26 -6.97 7.88
CA LEU A 66 10.09 -7.09 8.74
C LEU A 66 9.80 -8.55 9.12
N ALA A 67 10.36 -9.52 8.41
CA ALA A 67 10.31 -10.94 8.75
C ALA A 67 11.73 -11.49 8.98
N PRO A 68 11.88 -12.72 9.50
CA PRO A 68 13.19 -13.39 9.63
C PRO A 68 13.96 -13.65 8.32
N GLY A 69 13.55 -13.06 7.19
CA GLY A 69 14.17 -13.23 5.88
C GLY A 69 13.17 -13.08 4.74
N MET A 70 13.69 -12.86 3.53
CA MET A 70 12.90 -12.60 2.31
C MET A 70 11.90 -13.71 1.97
N GLY A 71 12.29 -14.98 2.08
CA GLY A 71 11.39 -16.11 1.81
C GLY A 71 10.20 -16.16 2.77
N ARG A 72 10.43 -15.90 4.06
CA ARG A 72 9.35 -15.87 5.08
C ARG A 72 8.48 -14.63 4.93
N PHE A 73 9.07 -13.49 4.55
CA PHE A 73 8.31 -12.29 4.20
C PHE A 73 7.35 -12.59 3.04
N TYR A 74 7.85 -13.11 1.91
CA TYR A 74 7.01 -13.40 0.75
C TYR A 74 5.92 -14.43 1.03
N LYS A 75 6.25 -15.49 1.78
CA LYS A 75 5.26 -16.49 2.19
C LYS A 75 4.08 -15.89 2.97
N ALA A 76 4.30 -14.82 3.72
CA ALA A 76 3.25 -14.12 4.45
C ALA A 76 2.60 -12.98 3.64
N PHE A 77 3.42 -12.10 3.06
CA PHE A 77 2.98 -10.90 2.36
C PHE A 77 2.23 -11.21 1.07
N LEU A 78 2.74 -12.13 0.24
CA LEU A 78 2.17 -12.39 -1.09
C LEU A 78 0.70 -12.86 -1.01
N PRO A 79 0.34 -13.92 -0.24
CA PRO A 79 -1.06 -14.32 -0.13
C PRO A 79 -1.92 -13.27 0.58
N ALA A 80 -1.39 -12.58 1.59
CA ALA A 80 -2.12 -11.53 2.30
C ALA A 80 -2.45 -10.35 1.38
N PHE A 81 -1.49 -9.88 0.60
CA PHE A 81 -1.64 -8.76 -0.33
C PHE A 81 -2.54 -9.11 -1.51
N LEU A 82 -2.41 -10.32 -2.07
CA LEU A 82 -3.29 -10.75 -3.17
C LEU A 82 -4.75 -10.85 -2.73
N LEU A 83 -5.01 -11.45 -1.56
CA LEU A 83 -6.37 -11.53 -1.01
C LEU A 83 -6.91 -10.14 -0.65
N TYR A 84 -6.07 -9.28 -0.07
CA TYR A 84 -6.39 -7.86 0.14
C TYR A 84 -6.81 -7.18 -1.16
N ALA A 85 -6.03 -7.33 -2.23
CA ALA A 85 -6.29 -6.70 -3.52
C ALA A 85 -7.59 -7.21 -4.15
N VAL A 86 -7.87 -8.52 -4.05
CA VAL A 86 -9.15 -9.09 -4.52
C VAL A 86 -10.33 -8.50 -3.75
N VAL A 87 -10.25 -8.45 -2.41
CA VAL A 87 -11.30 -7.86 -1.56
C VAL A 87 -11.51 -6.39 -1.90
N TRP A 88 -10.42 -5.63 -2.05
CA TRP A 88 -10.46 -4.24 -2.47
C TRP A 88 -11.16 -4.06 -3.81
N CYS A 89 -10.76 -4.82 -4.83
CA CYS A 89 -11.37 -4.75 -6.15
C CYS A 89 -12.86 -5.11 -6.12
N VAL A 90 -13.25 -6.18 -5.42
CA VAL A 90 -14.66 -6.57 -5.28
C VAL A 90 -15.47 -5.46 -4.61
N ALA A 91 -14.95 -4.85 -3.55
CA ALA A 91 -15.61 -3.75 -2.86
C ALA A 91 -15.69 -2.50 -3.75
N TRP A 92 -14.59 -2.11 -4.40
CA TRP A 92 -14.50 -0.93 -5.25
C TRP A 92 -15.42 -0.99 -6.48
N PHE A 93 -15.44 -2.15 -7.17
CA PHE A 93 -16.28 -2.32 -8.35
C PHE A 93 -17.72 -2.70 -8.01
N GLY A 94 -17.94 -3.41 -6.90
CA GLY A 94 -19.27 -3.86 -6.47
C GLY A 94 -20.06 -2.81 -5.70
N LEU A 95 -19.39 -1.94 -4.94
CA LEU A 95 -19.98 -0.89 -4.12
C LEU A 95 -19.48 0.46 -4.64
N LYS A 96 -20.40 1.33 -5.05
CA LYS A 96 -20.04 2.62 -5.66
C LYS A 96 -19.64 3.66 -4.60
N GLY A 97 -18.64 4.48 -4.94
CA GLY A 97 -18.21 5.64 -4.16
C GLY A 97 -17.61 5.29 -2.79
N ARG A 98 -17.74 6.22 -1.83
CA ARG A 98 -17.11 6.12 -0.50
C ARG A 98 -17.47 4.83 0.25
N VAL A 99 -18.65 4.25 0.03
CA VAL A 99 -19.03 2.99 0.69
C VAL A 99 -18.09 1.85 0.29
N GLY A 100 -17.76 1.74 -1.01
CA GLY A 100 -16.82 0.72 -1.49
C GLY A 100 -15.41 0.93 -0.95
N GLU A 101 -14.97 2.18 -0.85
CA GLU A 101 -13.68 2.54 -0.22
C GLU A 101 -13.60 2.09 1.23
N TRP A 102 -14.60 2.44 2.04
CA TRP A 102 -14.60 2.10 3.47
C TRP A 102 -14.71 0.59 3.69
N VAL A 103 -15.60 -0.09 2.96
CA VAL A 103 -15.78 -1.54 3.07
C VAL A 103 -14.53 -2.27 2.58
N GLY A 104 -13.97 -1.86 1.44
CA GLY A 104 -12.75 -2.44 0.87
C GLY A 104 -11.55 -2.25 1.79
N ALA A 105 -11.35 -1.06 2.35
CA ALA A 105 -10.29 -0.78 3.31
C ALA A 105 -10.43 -1.64 4.57
N ALA A 106 -11.62 -1.67 5.19
CA ALA A 106 -11.84 -2.39 6.43
C ALA A 106 -11.71 -3.92 6.24
N ALA A 107 -12.45 -4.48 5.28
CA ALA A 107 -12.43 -5.91 4.99
C ALA A 107 -11.06 -6.37 4.48
N GLY A 108 -10.43 -5.58 3.60
CA GLY A 108 -9.09 -5.83 3.11
C GLY A 108 -8.08 -5.88 4.26
N CYS A 109 -8.06 -4.89 5.15
CA CYS A 109 -7.14 -4.87 6.29
C CYS A 109 -7.34 -6.06 7.23
N LEU A 110 -8.58 -6.45 7.51
CA LEU A 110 -8.88 -7.65 8.30
C LEU A 110 -8.29 -8.91 7.67
N VAL A 111 -8.52 -9.11 6.36
CA VAL A 111 -8.02 -10.28 5.61
C VAL A 111 -6.49 -10.27 5.53
N PHE A 112 -5.89 -9.13 5.19
CA PHE A 112 -4.44 -8.98 5.12
C PHE A 112 -3.78 -9.33 6.44
N THR A 113 -4.25 -8.72 7.54
CA THR A 113 -3.69 -8.95 8.87
C THR A 113 -3.84 -10.41 9.28
N TRP A 114 -5.03 -10.99 9.14
CA TRP A 114 -5.27 -12.39 9.52
C TRP A 114 -4.33 -13.35 8.78
N VAL A 115 -4.26 -13.25 7.45
CA VAL A 115 -3.45 -14.14 6.62
C VAL A 115 -1.96 -13.91 6.89
N GLY A 116 -1.50 -12.66 6.91
CA GLY A 116 -0.10 -12.33 7.17
C GLY A 116 0.38 -12.84 8.52
N MET A 117 -0.38 -12.56 9.59
CA MET A 117 -0.10 -13.03 10.95
C MET A 117 -0.11 -14.55 11.06
N LYS A 118 -1.12 -15.21 10.46
CA LYS A 118 -1.21 -16.69 10.42
C LYS A 118 0.02 -17.31 9.75
N MET A 119 0.45 -16.76 8.61
CA MET A 119 1.64 -17.26 7.88
C MET A 119 2.95 -17.00 8.63
N LEU A 120 2.98 -16.00 9.50
CA LEU A 120 4.12 -15.71 10.36
C LEU A 120 4.15 -16.53 11.66
N GLY A 121 3.06 -17.22 12.00
CA GLY A 121 3.00 -18.20 13.08
C GLY A 121 2.26 -17.75 14.34
N SER A 122 1.65 -16.55 14.36
CA SER A 122 0.84 -16.11 15.50
C SER A 122 -0.30 -15.21 15.05
N THR A 123 -1.52 -15.50 15.52
CA THR A 123 -2.73 -14.67 15.33
C THR A 123 -3.15 -13.96 16.62
N ARG A 124 -2.32 -14.01 17.67
CA ARG A 124 -2.63 -13.38 18.95
C ARG A 124 -2.69 -11.86 18.78
N GLY A 125 -3.82 -11.26 19.15
CA GLY A 125 -4.03 -9.82 19.00
C GLY A 125 -4.28 -9.36 17.55
N TRP A 126 -4.68 -10.27 16.64
CA TRP A 126 -4.92 -9.93 15.24
C TRP A 126 -5.91 -8.78 15.03
N MET A 127 -6.98 -8.70 15.83
CA MET A 127 -7.97 -7.64 15.70
C MET A 127 -7.36 -6.26 16.00
N ALA A 128 -6.54 -6.16 17.05
CA ALA A 128 -5.83 -4.92 17.37
C ALA A 128 -4.82 -4.54 16.27
N ALA A 129 -4.13 -5.54 15.70
CA ALA A 129 -3.23 -5.31 14.56
C ALA A 129 -3.99 -4.89 13.29
N ALA A 130 -5.19 -5.42 13.05
CA ALA A 130 -6.02 -5.07 11.91
C ALA A 130 -6.60 -3.66 12.05
N MET A 131 -7.04 -3.27 13.26
CA MET A 131 -7.47 -1.90 13.54
C MET A 131 -6.32 -0.89 13.36
N ALA A 132 -5.11 -1.23 13.81
CA ALA A 132 -3.93 -0.39 13.59
C ALA A 132 -3.58 -0.28 12.10
N LEU A 133 -3.58 -1.40 11.37
CA LEU A 133 -3.39 -1.40 9.91
C LEU A 133 -4.45 -0.54 9.22
N PHE A 134 -5.72 -0.72 9.55
CA PHE A 134 -6.84 0.03 8.98
C PHE A 134 -6.72 1.53 9.26
N ALA A 135 -6.39 1.94 10.49
CA ALA A 135 -6.22 3.35 10.84
C ALA A 135 -5.08 4.00 10.04
N LEU A 136 -3.91 3.34 9.99
CA LEU A 136 -2.73 3.85 9.28
C LEU A 136 -2.90 3.83 7.76
N HIS A 137 -3.46 2.74 7.22
CA HIS A 137 -3.86 2.64 5.82
C HIS A 137 -4.80 3.77 5.43
N THR A 138 -5.88 3.94 6.18
CA THR A 138 -6.92 4.93 5.91
C THR A 138 -6.37 6.35 5.99
N ALA A 139 -5.52 6.65 6.98
CA ALA A 139 -4.83 7.93 7.07
C ALA A 139 -3.95 8.21 5.84
N GLY A 140 -3.14 7.23 5.41
CA GLY A 140 -2.32 7.36 4.21
C GLY A 140 -3.13 7.47 2.92
N TYR A 141 -4.21 6.70 2.81
CA TYR A 141 -5.12 6.71 1.67
C TYR A 141 -5.78 8.08 1.48
N PHE A 142 -6.41 8.61 2.53
CA PHE A 142 -7.06 9.93 2.45
C PHE A 142 -6.06 11.08 2.37
N ALA A 143 -4.87 10.97 2.96
CA ALA A 143 -3.81 11.95 2.73
C ALA A 143 -3.38 11.98 1.25
N GLY A 144 -3.30 10.81 0.61
CA GLY A 144 -3.10 10.71 -0.84
C GLY A 144 -4.25 11.34 -1.64
N ASP A 145 -5.50 11.06 -1.24
CA ASP A 145 -6.75 11.65 -1.76
C ASP A 145 -6.67 13.16 -1.81
N SER A 146 -6.43 13.77 -0.65
CA SER A 146 -6.32 15.22 -0.55
C SER A 146 -5.12 15.77 -1.30
N ALA A 147 -3.95 15.12 -1.24
CA ALA A 147 -2.78 15.60 -1.98
C ALA A 147 -3.08 15.69 -3.48
N MET A 148 -3.66 14.64 -4.08
CA MET A 148 -3.95 14.62 -5.51
C MET A 148 -5.13 15.51 -5.88
N TYR A 149 -6.29 15.32 -5.24
CA TYR A 149 -7.54 15.91 -5.71
C TYR A 149 -7.88 17.27 -5.08
N ASP A 150 -7.36 17.57 -3.88
CA ASP A 150 -7.60 18.86 -3.23
C ASP A 150 -6.45 19.85 -3.45
N TYR A 151 -5.23 19.37 -3.75
CA TYR A 151 -4.06 20.23 -3.97
C TYR A 151 -3.56 20.22 -5.42
N TRP A 152 -3.04 19.09 -5.92
CA TRP A 152 -2.36 19.07 -7.23
C TRP A 152 -3.29 19.26 -8.42
N VAL A 153 -4.47 18.61 -8.43
CA VAL A 153 -5.45 18.73 -9.52
C VAL A 153 -6.04 20.15 -9.60
N PRO A 154 -6.45 20.80 -8.49
CA PRO A 154 -6.90 22.19 -8.53
C PRO A 154 -5.81 23.14 -9.00
N LEU A 155 -4.56 22.94 -8.54
CA LEU A 155 -3.42 23.74 -9.01
C LEU A 155 -3.17 23.56 -10.51
N ALA A 156 -3.27 22.33 -11.04
CA ALA A 156 -3.14 22.05 -12.46
C ALA A 156 -4.27 22.64 -13.32
N LYS A 157 -5.43 22.91 -12.71
CA LYS A 157 -6.58 23.56 -13.36
C LYS A 157 -6.57 25.08 -13.17
N ALA A 158 -5.76 25.60 -12.27
CA ALA A 158 -5.71 27.02 -11.96
C ALA A 158 -5.01 27.79 -13.08
N GLY A 159 -5.66 28.86 -13.56
CA GLY A 159 -5.06 29.86 -14.44
C GLY A 159 -4.53 29.37 -15.78
N ASP A 160 -3.75 30.25 -16.42
CA ASP A 160 -3.25 30.09 -17.78
C ASP A 160 -1.95 29.25 -17.83
N LEU A 161 -1.96 28.10 -17.17
CA LEU A 161 -0.84 27.17 -17.18
C LEU A 161 -0.68 26.51 -18.55
N GLY A 162 0.55 26.44 -19.05
CA GLY A 162 0.88 25.73 -20.27
C GLY A 162 0.64 24.22 -20.15
N LYS A 163 0.49 23.53 -21.29
CA LYS A 163 0.21 22.07 -21.31
C LYS A 163 1.27 21.25 -20.57
N VAL A 164 2.55 21.65 -20.67
CA VAL A 164 3.68 20.97 -20.01
C VAL A 164 3.56 21.09 -18.49
N ASP A 165 3.26 22.29 -17.99
CA ASP A 165 3.14 22.55 -16.55
C ASP A 165 1.99 21.76 -15.95
N ARG A 166 0.84 21.69 -16.65
CA ARG A 166 -0.31 20.88 -16.21
C ARG A 166 0.04 19.39 -16.11
N ALA A 167 0.75 18.85 -17.10
CA ALA A 167 1.15 17.44 -17.11
C ALA A 167 2.10 17.12 -15.93
N GLN A 168 3.03 18.02 -15.62
CA GLN A 168 3.94 17.88 -14.48
C GLN A 168 3.21 17.91 -13.15
N LEU A 169 2.26 18.83 -12.96
CA LEU A 169 1.46 18.90 -11.73
C LEU A 169 0.61 17.65 -11.52
N ILE A 170 0.01 17.10 -12.58
CA ILE A 170 -0.73 15.83 -12.49
C ILE A 170 0.20 14.66 -12.17
N LEU A 171 1.41 14.65 -12.73
CA LEU A 171 2.43 13.66 -12.39
C LEU A 171 2.80 13.74 -10.90
N TYR A 172 3.06 14.94 -10.36
CA TYR A 172 3.31 15.14 -8.93
C TYR A 172 2.13 14.68 -8.07
N GLY A 173 0.90 14.93 -8.52
CA GLY A 173 -0.33 14.38 -7.93
C GLY A 173 -0.26 12.86 -7.76
N LYS A 174 -0.02 12.13 -8.84
CA LYS A 174 0.05 10.66 -8.83
C LYS A 174 1.20 10.14 -7.95
N LEU A 175 2.37 10.77 -8.00
CA LEU A 175 3.51 10.35 -7.18
C LEU A 175 3.28 10.64 -5.69
N SER A 176 2.66 11.78 -5.36
CA SER A 176 2.28 12.12 -3.98
C SER A 176 1.24 11.16 -3.41
N TRP A 177 0.30 10.69 -4.24
CA TRP A 177 -0.63 9.63 -3.85
C TRP A 177 0.14 8.37 -3.43
N GLY A 178 1.07 7.93 -4.28
CA GLY A 178 1.93 6.78 -4.00
C GLY A 178 2.70 6.95 -2.70
N LEU A 179 3.27 8.13 -2.46
CA LEU A 179 3.99 8.45 -1.22
C LEU A 179 3.11 8.30 0.02
N PHE A 180 1.98 9.01 0.09
CA PHE A 180 1.13 9.02 1.28
C PHE A 180 0.47 7.66 1.54
N TYR A 181 -0.04 7.02 0.49
CA TYR A 181 -0.56 5.65 0.59
C TYR A 181 0.52 4.70 1.10
N GLY A 182 1.73 4.81 0.55
CA GLY A 182 2.85 3.95 0.90
C GLY A 182 3.30 4.11 2.35
N LEU A 183 3.38 5.35 2.84
CA LEU A 183 3.70 5.65 4.25
C LEU A 183 2.66 5.03 5.20
N GLY A 184 1.38 5.24 4.93
CA GLY A 184 0.29 4.74 5.79
C GLY A 184 0.19 3.22 5.80
N PHE A 185 0.07 2.61 4.61
CA PHE A 185 -0.04 1.15 4.52
C PHE A 185 1.24 0.45 4.98
N GLY A 186 2.41 1.00 4.64
CA GLY A 186 3.71 0.51 5.10
C GLY A 186 3.87 0.52 6.62
N ALA A 187 3.47 1.61 7.27
CA ALA A 187 3.45 1.71 8.73
C ALA A 187 2.59 0.60 9.36
N GLY A 188 1.42 0.36 8.78
CA GLY A 188 0.52 -0.72 9.20
C GLY A 188 1.12 -2.12 8.99
N ILE A 189 1.79 -2.37 7.87
CA ILE A 189 2.50 -3.64 7.63
C ILE A 189 3.58 -3.86 8.71
N GLY A 190 4.36 -2.83 9.02
CA GLY A 190 5.35 -2.85 10.09
C GLY A 190 4.75 -3.24 11.45
N TRP A 191 3.59 -2.65 11.79
CA TRP A 191 2.86 -2.99 13.01
C TRP A 191 2.39 -4.45 13.02
N VAL A 192 1.76 -4.90 11.94
CA VAL A 192 1.24 -6.28 11.80
C VAL A 192 2.36 -7.30 11.95
N PHE A 193 3.48 -7.09 11.26
CA PHE A 193 4.60 -8.03 11.27
C PHE A 193 5.33 -8.02 12.62
N ASN A 194 5.42 -6.87 13.29
CA ASN A 194 5.93 -6.81 14.66
C ASN A 194 5.06 -7.64 15.62
N ARG A 195 3.73 -7.45 15.58
CA ARG A 195 2.77 -8.18 16.43
C ARG A 195 2.80 -9.68 16.19
N ALA A 196 2.92 -10.11 14.93
CA ALA A 196 3.03 -11.52 14.58
C ALA A 196 4.27 -12.20 15.18
N ARG A 197 5.36 -11.44 15.40
CA ARG A 197 6.60 -11.96 16.02
C ARG A 197 6.56 -11.96 17.54
N VAL A 198 6.00 -10.91 18.16
CA VAL A 198 5.91 -10.82 19.64
C VAL A 198 4.90 -11.82 20.22
N GLY A 199 3.89 -12.20 19.43
CA GLY A 199 2.89 -13.19 19.84
C GLY A 199 3.26 -14.64 19.52
N ALA A 200 4.41 -14.91 18.90
CA ALA A 200 4.90 -16.25 18.57
C ALA A 200 5.83 -16.76 19.67
#